data_AF-V8P426-F1
#
_entry.id   AF-V8P426-F1
#
_cell.length_a   1.000
_cell.length_b   1.000
_cell.length_c   1.000
_cell.angle_alpha   90.00
_cell.angle_beta   90.00
_cell.angle_gamma   90.00
#
_symmetry.space_group_name_H-M   'P 1'
#
loop_
_entity.id
_entity.type
_entity.pdbx_description
1 polymer ?
#
loop_
_entity_poly.entity_id
_entity_poly.type
_entity_poly.pdbx_seq_one_letter_code
_entity_poly.pdbx_strand_id
1 'polypeptide(L)'
;MCNILVPAYLEVVNGAQLPKQLQMLPMLEDVYHVTGILKLPYAEIEEPFEAWFNKTGGKSRIQYYDGQVITYQLSYVKPFGANFKVTPETTETEVNIKECFQINGTSENPITPQSVFPNIKEFQPVQHEHYNGQNCTVLQSVSYWGKKKNTYKLWMTDGSRGPLPVHYEMKGFNTLLGSHYDKYEIDYTSYSQSFSPSIFNFPPGIKCAQWPRVGPEHRILANPMQEFVGRTGEASQHHEQQILIDCSWGFGNRACDGGQEPQAFEWIMKHGGIATAEAYGPYMGQNGYCHYNQSELMAPITGFIAITSQNMTDLKAALYKHGPIAVNIDASHKSFAFYSNGIYYEPNCGNTTMELDHAVLAVGYGDLQGEPYWLIKNSWSTYWGNDGYILMSMKENNCGVTSSATYPILA
;
A
#
# COMPACT_ATOMS: atom_id res chain seq x y z
N MET A 1 -0.85 -18.13 -21.50
CA MET A 1 -0.05 -19.31 -21.90
C MET A 1 1.37 -19.12 -21.35
N CYS A 2 1.92 -20.12 -20.64
CA CYS A 2 3.29 -20.15 -20.15
C CYS A 2 4.03 -21.38 -20.72
N ASN A 3 5.31 -21.23 -21.05
CA ASN A 3 6.26 -22.33 -21.32
C ASN A 3 7.66 -22.01 -20.73
N ILE A 4 8.00 -22.76 -19.66
CA ILE A 4 9.23 -23.47 -19.21
C ILE A 4 10.66 -22.98 -19.57
N LEU A 5 11.57 -22.84 -18.57
CA LEU A 5 12.82 -23.66 -18.33
C LEU A 5 13.74 -23.14 -17.18
N VAL A 6 14.47 -24.07 -16.54
CA VAL A 6 15.27 -24.04 -15.27
C VAL A 6 16.75 -24.46 -15.61
N PRO A 7 17.76 -24.57 -14.70
CA PRO A 7 18.52 -23.65 -13.80
C PRO A 7 20.05 -23.56 -14.10
N ALA A 8 20.87 -22.79 -13.34
CA ALA A 8 22.29 -23.14 -13.00
C ALA A 8 22.97 -22.27 -11.90
N TYR A 9 23.47 -22.96 -10.85
CA TYR A 9 24.71 -22.87 -10.04
C TYR A 9 25.29 -21.58 -9.37
N LEU A 10 25.87 -21.85 -8.18
CA LEU A 10 26.69 -21.00 -7.29
C LEU A 10 28.01 -20.53 -7.90
N GLU A 11 28.53 -19.37 -7.42
CA GLU A 11 29.95 -19.19 -7.12
C GLU A 11 30.17 -18.18 -5.97
N VAL A 12 31.10 -18.52 -5.07
CA VAL A 12 31.66 -17.67 -4.01
C VAL A 12 32.95 -17.04 -4.53
N VAL A 13 33.14 -15.74 -4.37
CA VAL A 13 34.45 -15.10 -4.58
C VAL A 13 34.83 -14.30 -3.33
N ASN A 14 36.00 -14.64 -2.79
CA ASN A 14 36.65 -14.00 -1.66
C ASN A 14 37.39 -12.71 -2.07
N GLY A 15 37.34 -11.72 -1.19
CA GLY A 15 38.48 -10.85 -0.82
C GLY A 15 39.04 -9.91 -1.88
N ALA A 16 38.50 -8.69 -1.94
CA ALA A 16 39.23 -7.51 -2.40
C ALA A 16 39.17 -6.42 -1.31
N GLN A 17 40.34 -5.90 -0.92
CA GLN A 17 40.48 -4.75 -0.02
C GLN A 17 39.85 -3.50 -0.66
N LEU A 18 38.91 -2.87 0.04
CA LEU A 18 38.30 -1.60 -0.36
C LEU A 18 39.30 -0.42 -0.25
N PRO A 19 39.39 0.46 -1.26
CA PRO A 19 40.23 1.66 -1.22
C PRO A 19 39.83 2.64 -0.10
N LYS A 20 40.81 3.42 0.38
CA LYS A 20 40.73 4.49 1.39
C LYS A 20 39.91 5.72 0.96
N GLN A 21 38.71 5.52 0.42
CA GLN A 21 37.78 6.60 0.09
C GLN A 21 36.38 6.34 0.68
N LEU A 22 36.33 5.86 1.93
CA LEU A 22 35.17 6.08 2.79
C LEU A 22 35.20 7.55 3.27
N GLN A 23 35.05 8.48 2.35
CA GLN A 23 34.73 9.87 2.67
C GLN A 23 33.20 9.99 2.64
N MET A 24 32.65 10.32 3.82
CA MET A 24 31.27 10.70 4.14
C MET A 24 30.24 10.57 3.00
N LEU A 25 29.27 9.66 3.17
CA LEU A 25 28.04 9.67 2.37
C LEU A 25 27.45 11.10 2.40
N PRO A 26 27.09 11.66 1.24
CA PRO A 26 26.63 13.04 1.18
C PRO A 26 25.30 13.20 1.90
N MET A 27 25.23 14.00 2.97
CA MET A 27 23.95 14.27 3.60
C MET A 27 23.03 15.00 2.62
N LEU A 28 21.82 14.46 2.42
CA LEU A 28 20.77 15.18 1.72
C LEU A 28 20.37 16.40 2.55
N GLU A 29 20.16 17.51 1.86
CA GLU A 29 19.85 18.79 2.49
C GLU A 29 18.54 18.75 3.26
N ASP A 30 18.49 19.46 4.39
CA ASP A 30 17.31 19.54 5.25
C ASP A 30 16.22 20.47 4.69
N VAL A 31 16.50 21.19 3.60
CA VAL A 31 15.57 22.11 2.91
C VAL A 31 15.75 22.00 1.39
N TYR A 32 14.68 21.63 0.67
CA TYR A 32 14.70 21.57 -0.79
C TYR A 32 13.31 21.65 -1.42
N HIS A 33 13.30 22.01 -2.70
CA HIS A 33 12.21 21.88 -3.66
C HIS A 33 12.71 20.99 -4.80
N VAL A 34 11.89 20.03 -5.20
CA VAL A 34 12.23 19.05 -6.24
C VAL A 34 10.99 18.72 -7.06
N THR A 35 11.17 18.55 -8.36
CA THR A 35 10.17 17.94 -9.25
C THR A 35 10.69 16.61 -9.72
N GLY A 36 9.79 15.68 -10.04
CA GLY A 36 10.18 14.40 -10.58
C GLY A 36 9.03 13.64 -11.20
N ILE A 37 9.33 12.41 -11.63
CA ILE A 37 8.37 11.45 -12.18
C ILE A 37 8.52 10.15 -11.41
N LEU A 38 7.45 9.71 -10.75
CA LEU A 38 7.34 8.38 -10.17
C LEU A 38 6.86 7.42 -11.26
N LYS A 39 7.61 6.35 -11.51
CA LYS A 39 7.27 5.36 -12.51
C LYS A 39 7.01 4.02 -11.85
N LEU A 40 5.92 3.39 -12.26
CA LEU A 40 5.58 2.00 -11.95
C LEU A 40 5.52 1.26 -13.29
N PRO A 41 6.66 0.79 -13.82
CA PRO A 41 6.73 0.26 -15.19
C PRO A 41 5.80 -0.92 -15.44
N TYR A 42 5.51 -1.74 -14.43
CA TYR A 42 4.57 -2.86 -14.55
C TYR A 42 3.10 -2.42 -14.64
N ALA A 43 2.76 -1.27 -14.05
CA ALA A 43 1.43 -0.69 -14.12
C ALA A 43 1.31 0.33 -15.26
N GLU A 44 2.38 0.57 -16.03
CA GLU A 44 2.46 1.60 -17.07
C GLU A 44 2.09 3.01 -16.53
N ILE A 45 2.38 3.26 -15.25
CA ILE A 45 2.12 4.56 -14.61
C ILE A 45 3.40 5.40 -14.65
N GLU A 46 3.27 6.63 -15.13
CA GLU A 46 4.25 7.69 -14.96
C GLU A 46 3.54 8.89 -14.32
N GLU A 47 3.82 9.13 -13.05
CA GLU A 47 3.15 10.16 -12.25
C GLU A 47 4.11 11.31 -11.92
N PRO A 48 3.93 12.50 -12.53
CA PRO A 48 4.68 13.68 -12.15
C PRO A 48 4.37 14.10 -10.71
N PHE A 49 5.41 14.44 -9.95
CA PHE A 49 5.24 15.02 -8.62
C PHE A 49 6.11 16.26 -8.43
N GLU A 50 5.68 17.10 -7.50
CA GLU A 50 6.45 18.25 -7.04
C GLU A 50 6.41 18.30 -5.51
N ALA A 51 7.58 18.49 -4.89
CA ALA A 51 7.73 18.39 -3.44
C ALA A 51 8.57 19.52 -2.86
N TRP A 52 8.15 19.99 -1.70
CA TRP A 52 8.84 20.95 -0.86
C TRP A 52 9.07 20.34 0.50
N PHE A 53 10.31 20.35 0.96
CA PHE A 53 10.71 19.76 2.22
C PHE A 53 11.47 20.78 3.05
N ASN A 54 11.13 20.88 4.33
CA ASN A 54 11.83 21.69 5.31
C ASN A 54 11.79 20.98 6.66
N LYS A 55 12.85 20.23 6.96
CA LYS A 55 12.97 19.44 8.17
C LYS A 55 13.04 20.29 9.43
N THR A 56 13.86 21.35 9.42
CA THR A 56 14.04 22.24 10.57
C THR A 56 12.77 23.03 10.88
N GLY A 57 12.02 23.39 9.84
CA GLY A 57 10.69 23.99 9.93
C GLY A 57 9.55 23.00 10.19
N GLY A 58 9.85 21.69 10.28
CA GLY A 58 8.85 20.68 10.60
C GLY A 58 7.73 20.56 9.57
N LYS A 59 8.02 20.70 8.27
CA LYS A 59 7.00 20.66 7.21
C LYS A 59 7.46 20.07 5.89
N SER A 60 6.55 19.36 5.25
CA SER A 60 6.65 18.98 3.84
C SER A 60 5.32 19.18 3.13
N ARG A 61 5.39 19.41 1.82
CA ARG A 61 4.27 19.44 0.90
C ARG A 61 4.65 18.63 -0.32
N ILE A 62 3.79 17.71 -0.75
CA ILE A 62 3.99 16.95 -1.98
C ILE A 62 2.70 17.00 -2.77
N GLN A 63 2.79 17.33 -4.05
CA GLN A 63 1.64 17.34 -4.94
C GLN A 63 1.83 16.40 -6.13
N TYR A 64 0.70 15.88 -6.60
CA TYR A 64 0.57 14.93 -7.71
C TYR A 64 -0.53 15.44 -8.66
N TYR A 65 -0.62 14.85 -9.84
CA TYR A 65 -1.66 15.12 -10.83
C TYR A 65 -1.77 16.63 -11.11
N ASP A 66 -0.64 17.28 -11.37
CA ASP A 66 -0.55 18.73 -11.62
C ASP A 66 -1.16 19.62 -10.51
N GLY A 67 -1.05 19.19 -9.25
CA GLY A 67 -1.54 19.93 -8.10
C GLY A 67 -3.03 19.74 -7.81
N GLN A 68 -3.67 18.73 -8.41
CA GLN A 68 -5.01 18.29 -8.01
C GLN A 68 -4.97 17.64 -6.63
N VAL A 69 -3.98 16.78 -6.38
CA VAL A 69 -3.76 16.16 -5.06
C VAL A 69 -2.57 16.82 -4.40
N ILE A 70 -2.78 17.35 -3.19
CA ILE A 70 -1.73 18.00 -2.40
C ILE A 70 -1.74 17.40 -1.01
N THR A 71 -0.59 16.89 -0.59
CA THR A 71 -0.38 16.40 0.77
C THR A 71 0.52 17.35 1.55
N TYR A 72 0.25 17.48 2.84
CA TYR A 72 1.07 18.24 3.77
C TYR A 72 1.36 17.35 4.98
N GLN A 73 2.61 17.31 5.44
CA GLN A 73 2.98 16.65 6.70
C GLN A 73 3.63 17.69 7.60
N LEU A 74 2.90 18.10 8.65
CA LEU A 74 3.24 19.26 9.48
C LEU A 74 3.45 18.82 10.94
N SER A 75 4.71 18.71 11.37
CA SER A 75 5.05 18.24 12.72
C SER A 75 4.86 19.31 13.81
N TYR A 76 4.77 20.59 13.42
CA TYR A 76 4.53 21.68 14.38
C TYR A 76 3.08 21.75 14.85
N VAL A 77 2.14 21.10 14.17
CA VAL A 77 0.74 21.01 14.60
C VAL A 77 0.67 20.20 15.89
N LYS A 78 -0.01 20.72 16.91
CA LYS A 78 -0.07 20.05 18.23
C LYS A 78 -1.28 19.11 18.31
N PRO A 79 -1.20 18.01 19.10
CA PRO A 79 -0.08 17.60 19.95
C PRO A 79 1.07 16.86 19.25
N PHE A 80 0.79 16.08 18.20
CA PHE A 80 1.76 15.13 17.62
C PHE A 80 1.93 15.27 16.10
N GLY A 81 1.71 16.47 15.57
CA GLY A 81 1.71 16.76 14.13
C GLY A 81 0.39 16.36 13.44
N ALA A 82 0.24 16.78 12.19
CA ALA A 82 -0.92 16.45 11.37
C ALA A 82 -0.55 16.31 9.88
N ASN A 83 -1.17 15.32 9.25
CA ASN A 83 -1.22 15.17 7.80
C ASN A 83 -2.47 15.85 7.25
N PHE A 84 -2.33 16.51 6.12
CA PHE A 84 -3.45 17.05 5.37
C PHE A 84 -3.40 16.53 3.94
N LYS A 85 -4.56 16.19 3.37
CA LYS A 85 -4.71 15.83 1.97
C LYS A 85 -5.79 16.70 1.35
N VAL A 86 -5.40 17.54 0.42
CA VAL A 86 -6.30 18.23 -0.50
C VAL A 86 -6.45 17.36 -1.74
N THR A 87 -7.67 17.04 -2.13
CA THR A 87 -7.94 16.17 -3.28
C THR A 87 -9.26 16.59 -3.91
N PRO A 88 -9.44 16.42 -5.23
CA PRO A 88 -10.76 16.58 -5.82
C PRO A 88 -11.70 15.50 -5.30
N GLU A 89 -12.93 15.89 -4.97
CA GLU A 89 -14.06 15.03 -4.68
C GLU A 89 -15.18 15.38 -5.66
N THR A 90 -15.82 14.36 -6.20
CA THR A 90 -17.01 14.51 -7.04
C THR A 90 -18.19 13.99 -6.25
N THR A 91 -19.18 14.86 -6.04
CA THR A 91 -20.46 14.53 -5.42
C THR A 91 -21.53 14.35 -6.49
N GLU A 92 -22.75 13.98 -6.11
CA GLU A 92 -23.87 13.85 -7.05
C GLU A 92 -24.20 15.16 -7.77
N THR A 93 -23.88 16.30 -7.16
CA THR A 93 -24.25 17.64 -7.65
C THR A 93 -23.06 18.44 -8.18
N GLU A 94 -21.84 18.12 -7.76
CA GLU A 94 -20.67 18.94 -8.04
C GLU A 94 -19.47 18.07 -8.41
N VAL A 95 -18.77 18.44 -9.49
CA VAL A 95 -17.66 17.65 -10.04
C VAL A 95 -16.34 18.30 -9.65
N ASN A 96 -15.41 17.49 -9.12
CA ASN A 96 -14.04 17.88 -8.79
C ASN A 96 -13.90 19.09 -7.83
N ILE A 97 -14.75 19.16 -6.80
CA ILE A 97 -14.56 20.12 -5.72
C ILE A 97 -13.32 19.76 -4.92
N LYS A 98 -12.47 20.73 -4.64
CA LYS A 98 -11.30 20.50 -3.78
C LYS A 98 -11.73 20.38 -2.34
N GLU A 99 -11.69 19.16 -1.82
CA GLU A 99 -11.89 18.87 -0.42
C GLU A 99 -10.55 18.72 0.30
N CYS A 100 -10.57 18.98 1.61
CA CYS A 100 -9.39 18.77 2.45
C CYS A 100 -9.72 17.88 3.64
N PHE A 101 -8.85 16.90 3.85
CA PHE A 101 -8.93 16.00 4.98
C PHE A 101 -7.70 16.10 5.87
N GLN A 102 -7.91 16.00 7.18
CA GLN A 102 -6.89 16.06 8.20
C GLN A 102 -6.82 14.73 8.97
N ILE A 103 -5.59 14.25 9.16
CA ILE A 103 -5.26 13.09 9.99
C ILE A 103 -4.23 13.52 11.03
N ASN A 104 -4.57 13.40 12.32
CA ASN A 104 -3.67 13.78 13.41
C ASN A 104 -2.73 12.63 13.79
N GLY A 105 -1.50 12.98 14.17
CA GLY A 105 -0.56 12.04 14.77
C GLY A 105 -0.97 11.63 16.18
N THR A 106 -0.35 10.56 16.69
CA THR A 106 -0.50 10.10 18.08
C THR A 106 0.85 10.10 18.80
N SER A 107 0.85 9.86 20.12
CA SER A 107 2.07 9.73 20.91
C SER A 107 2.99 8.61 20.40
N GLU A 108 2.40 7.51 19.97
CA GLU A 108 3.13 6.34 19.45
C GLU A 108 3.63 6.59 18.03
N ASN A 109 2.91 7.42 17.26
CA ASN A 109 3.16 7.66 15.84
C ASN A 109 2.99 9.15 15.51
N PRO A 110 3.97 9.98 15.88
CA PRO A 110 3.94 11.40 15.55
C PRO A 110 4.15 11.62 14.05
N ILE A 111 3.47 12.63 13.50
CA ILE A 111 3.67 13.05 12.12
C ILE A 111 4.97 13.84 12.01
N THR A 112 5.81 13.43 11.05
CA THR A 112 7.06 14.11 10.70
C THR A 112 7.04 14.49 9.22
N PRO A 113 7.84 15.49 8.80
CA PRO A 113 7.94 15.86 7.39
C PRO A 113 8.41 14.68 6.54
N GLN A 114 7.74 14.48 5.40
CA GLN A 114 8.07 13.45 4.43
C GLN A 114 9.13 13.95 3.44
N SER A 115 10.29 13.29 3.42
CA SER A 115 11.24 13.45 2.31
C SER A 115 10.80 12.61 1.11
N VAL A 116 11.10 13.06 -0.11
CA VAL A 116 10.92 12.28 -1.34
C VAL A 116 12.21 11.55 -1.73
N PHE A 117 13.23 11.63 -0.89
CA PHE A 117 14.49 10.90 -1.06
C PHE A 117 14.58 9.78 -0.03
N PRO A 118 15.19 8.64 -0.39
CA PRO A 118 15.39 7.54 0.56
C PRO A 118 16.40 7.94 1.63
N ASN A 119 16.35 7.25 2.78
CA ASN A 119 17.39 7.38 3.79
C ASN A 119 18.70 6.75 3.29
N ILE A 120 19.65 7.61 2.97
CA ILE A 120 20.95 7.24 2.40
C ILE A 120 21.92 6.55 3.37
N LYS A 121 21.66 6.54 4.68
CA LYS A 121 22.59 5.99 5.68
C LYS A 121 22.93 4.52 5.44
N GLU A 122 21.99 3.79 4.84
CA GLU A 122 22.11 2.35 4.55
C GLU A 122 22.61 2.07 3.13
N PHE A 123 22.99 3.11 2.37
CA PHE A 123 23.52 3.00 1.02
C PHE A 123 25.05 3.05 1.02
N GLN A 124 25.67 2.35 0.07
CA GLN A 124 27.11 2.33 -0.15
C GLN A 124 27.42 2.59 -1.62
N PRO A 125 28.49 3.34 -1.95
CA PRO A 125 28.89 3.52 -3.34
C PRO A 125 29.29 2.18 -3.96
N VAL A 126 28.77 1.89 -5.15
CA VAL A 126 29.05 0.62 -5.85
C VAL A 126 29.69 0.79 -7.22
N GLN A 127 29.40 1.88 -7.94
CA GLN A 127 29.93 2.14 -9.28
C GLN A 127 29.71 3.60 -9.70
N HIS A 128 30.36 4.03 -10.78
CA HIS A 128 30.05 5.29 -11.46
C HIS A 128 29.35 4.99 -12.79
N GLU A 129 28.28 5.72 -13.06
CA GLU A 129 27.49 5.58 -14.29
C GLU A 129 27.18 6.96 -14.91
N HIS A 130 26.91 6.96 -16.21
CA HIS A 130 26.42 8.14 -16.91
C HIS A 130 24.90 8.03 -17.06
N TYR A 131 24.14 8.90 -16.40
CA TYR A 131 22.68 8.88 -16.40
C TYR A 131 22.15 10.25 -16.82
N ASN A 132 21.25 10.30 -17.81
CA ASN A 132 20.67 11.53 -18.37
C ASN A 132 21.69 12.64 -18.66
N GLY A 133 22.85 12.28 -19.23
CA GLY A 133 23.90 13.24 -19.59
C GLY A 133 24.79 13.69 -18.43
N GLN A 134 24.66 13.09 -17.24
CA GLN A 134 25.40 13.47 -16.04
C GLN A 134 26.21 12.30 -15.47
N ASN A 135 27.42 12.59 -15.01
CA ASN A 135 28.24 11.62 -14.29
C ASN A 135 27.69 11.45 -12.87
N CYS A 136 27.38 10.22 -12.52
CA CYS A 136 26.76 9.87 -11.24
C CYS A 136 27.56 8.80 -10.52
N THR A 137 27.74 8.99 -9.22
CA THR A 137 28.06 7.92 -8.27
C THR A 137 26.78 7.16 -7.94
N VAL A 138 26.74 5.86 -8.24
CA VAL A 138 25.62 4.98 -7.91
C VAL A 138 25.83 4.45 -6.50
N LEU A 139 24.92 4.82 -5.61
CA LEU A 139 24.81 4.26 -4.28
C LEU A 139 23.85 3.09 -4.32
N GLN A 140 24.15 2.01 -3.62
CA GLN A 140 23.29 0.85 -3.51
C GLN A 140 23.10 0.46 -2.05
N SER A 141 21.87 0.08 -1.74
CA SER A 141 21.53 -0.59 -0.50
C SER A 141 20.80 -1.87 -0.83
N VAL A 142 21.04 -2.91 -0.03
CA VAL A 142 20.40 -4.20 -0.20
C VAL A 142 19.72 -4.55 1.10
N SER A 143 18.43 -4.86 1.04
CA SER A 143 17.75 -5.54 2.14
C SER A 143 17.37 -6.95 1.71
N TYR A 144 17.25 -7.82 2.70
CA TYR A 144 16.81 -9.19 2.49
C TYR A 144 15.53 -9.41 3.26
N TRP A 145 14.58 -10.06 2.60
CA TRP A 145 13.42 -10.62 3.27
C TRP A 145 13.38 -12.12 2.99
N GLY A 146 13.74 -12.92 4.00
CA GLY A 146 14.07 -14.33 3.80
C GLY A 146 15.20 -14.51 2.79
N LYS A 147 14.92 -15.20 1.67
CA LYS A 147 15.87 -15.43 0.55
C LYS A 147 15.78 -14.38 -0.57
N LYS A 148 14.77 -13.50 -0.56
CA LYS A 148 14.56 -12.49 -1.60
C LYS A 148 15.46 -11.29 -1.33
N LYS A 149 16.11 -10.80 -2.38
CA LYS A 149 17.02 -9.65 -2.36
C LYS A 149 16.30 -8.43 -2.92
N ASN A 150 16.12 -7.41 -2.09
CA ASN A 150 15.66 -6.09 -2.52
C ASN A 150 16.87 -5.23 -2.75
N THR A 151 17.01 -4.72 -3.98
CA THR A 151 18.10 -3.84 -4.35
C THR A 151 17.53 -2.44 -4.55
N TYR A 152 18.10 -1.49 -3.83
CA TYR A 152 17.78 -0.08 -3.93
C TYR A 152 19.01 0.61 -4.48
N LYS A 153 18.86 1.37 -5.56
CA LYS A 153 19.94 2.14 -6.15
C LYS A 153 19.56 3.61 -6.23
N LEU A 154 20.51 4.47 -5.94
CA LEU A 154 20.36 5.92 -5.97
C LEU A 154 21.53 6.50 -6.76
N TRP A 155 21.23 7.20 -7.85
CA TRP A 155 22.21 7.88 -8.67
C TRP A 155 22.38 9.29 -8.13
N MET A 156 23.59 9.56 -7.65
CA MET A 156 23.99 10.85 -7.11
C MET A 156 24.94 11.51 -8.09
N THR A 157 24.64 12.73 -8.52
CA THR A 157 25.52 13.47 -9.44
C THR A 157 26.82 13.89 -8.77
N ASP A 158 27.90 14.04 -9.54
CA ASP A 158 29.17 14.57 -9.04
C ASP A 158 29.33 16.07 -9.37
N GLY A 159 28.24 16.83 -9.26
CA GLY A 159 28.13 18.21 -9.75
C GLY A 159 28.79 19.28 -8.86
N SER A 160 29.06 20.46 -9.44
CA SER A 160 29.66 21.61 -8.76
C SER A 160 28.81 22.21 -7.62
N ARG A 161 27.50 21.88 -7.58
CA ARG A 161 26.57 22.26 -6.50
C ARG A 161 26.52 21.24 -5.36
N GLY A 162 27.40 20.24 -5.39
CA GLY A 162 27.36 19.09 -4.50
C GLY A 162 26.51 17.96 -5.09
N PRO A 163 26.56 16.77 -4.46
CA PRO A 163 25.90 15.59 -4.99
C PRO A 163 24.38 15.64 -4.78
N LEU A 164 23.65 15.50 -5.88
CA LEU A 164 22.18 15.52 -5.90
C LEU A 164 21.61 14.20 -6.44
N PRO A 165 20.53 13.66 -5.84
CA PRO A 165 19.78 12.55 -6.42
C PRO A 165 19.19 12.94 -7.77
N VAL A 166 19.41 12.09 -8.78
CA VAL A 166 18.79 12.24 -10.11
C VAL A 166 17.90 11.07 -10.48
N HIS A 167 18.16 9.90 -9.91
CA HIS A 167 17.37 8.71 -10.14
C HIS A 167 17.41 7.82 -8.90
N TYR A 168 16.26 7.25 -8.55
CA TYR A 168 16.13 6.22 -7.53
C TYR A 168 15.40 5.03 -8.13
N GLU A 169 15.96 3.84 -7.96
CA GLU A 169 15.39 2.58 -8.44
C GLU A 169 15.26 1.63 -7.26
N MET A 170 14.07 1.06 -7.10
CA MET A 170 13.89 -0.15 -6.31
C MET A 170 13.63 -1.31 -7.25
N LYS A 171 14.38 -2.39 -7.07
CA LYS A 171 14.14 -3.67 -7.73
C LYS A 171 14.15 -4.76 -6.68
N GLY A 172 12.98 -5.30 -6.38
CA GLY A 172 12.81 -6.11 -5.17
C GLY A 172 11.38 -6.51 -4.93
N PHE A 173 11.18 -7.29 -3.88
CA PHE A 173 9.87 -7.63 -3.36
C PHE A 173 9.32 -6.43 -2.55
N ASN A 174 8.24 -5.82 -3.04
CA ASN A 174 7.54 -4.76 -2.33
C ASN A 174 6.37 -5.37 -1.54
N THR A 175 6.14 -4.87 -0.32
CA THR A 175 4.96 -5.21 0.48
C THR A 175 3.68 -4.75 -0.22
N LEU A 176 3.69 -3.68 -1.03
CA LEU A 176 2.50 -3.11 -1.67
C LEU A 176 1.69 -4.08 -2.55
N LEU A 177 2.35 -4.91 -3.37
CA LEU A 177 1.72 -5.74 -4.41
C LEU A 177 1.78 -7.26 -4.14
N GLY A 178 2.45 -7.66 -3.05
CA GLY A 178 2.32 -8.96 -2.39
C GLY A 178 2.68 -10.23 -3.15
N SER A 179 2.96 -10.22 -4.46
CA SER A 179 3.05 -11.46 -5.26
C SER A 179 4.23 -11.55 -6.23
N HIS A 180 4.97 -10.48 -6.52
CA HIS A 180 6.04 -10.48 -7.54
C HIS A 180 7.20 -9.54 -7.24
N TYR A 181 8.32 -9.71 -7.96
CA TYR A 181 9.43 -8.75 -7.98
C TYR A 181 8.95 -7.47 -8.66
N ASP A 182 8.77 -6.44 -7.86
CA ASP A 182 8.33 -5.14 -8.31
C ASP A 182 9.53 -4.27 -8.69
N LYS A 183 9.27 -3.29 -9.54
CA LYS A 183 10.20 -2.26 -9.92
C LYS A 183 9.46 -0.95 -9.85
N TYR A 184 10.00 -0.01 -9.11
CA TYR A 184 9.57 1.37 -9.21
C TYR A 184 10.79 2.28 -9.31
N GLU A 185 10.59 3.38 -10.02
CA GLU A 185 11.64 4.33 -10.33
C GLU A 185 11.14 5.73 -9.97
N ILE A 186 12.06 6.58 -9.52
CA ILE A 186 11.80 8.00 -9.30
C ILE A 186 12.90 8.77 -10.03
N ASP A 187 12.52 9.49 -11.07
CA ASP A 187 13.40 10.43 -11.77
C ASP A 187 13.24 11.82 -11.18
N TYR A 188 14.31 12.41 -10.66
CA TYR A 188 14.31 13.77 -10.14
C TYR A 188 14.78 14.73 -11.24
N THR A 189 13.91 15.66 -11.66
CA THR A 189 14.09 16.47 -12.87
C THR A 189 14.54 17.89 -12.58
N SER A 190 14.19 18.46 -11.43
CA SER A 190 14.65 19.78 -11.00
C SER A 190 14.93 19.83 -9.51
N TYR A 191 15.83 20.72 -9.10
CA TYR A 191 16.21 20.89 -7.70
C TYR A 191 16.51 22.35 -7.38
N SER A 192 15.95 22.83 -6.27
CA SER A 192 16.21 24.15 -5.68
C SER A 192 16.31 24.03 -4.15
N GLN A 193 17.18 24.83 -3.54
CA GLN A 193 17.30 24.94 -2.08
C GLN A 193 16.46 26.09 -1.50
N SER A 194 15.75 26.82 -2.36
CA SER A 194 14.93 27.96 -1.96
C SER A 194 13.55 27.89 -2.60
N PHE A 195 12.57 28.28 -1.80
CA PHE A 195 11.17 28.39 -2.20
C PHE A 195 10.47 29.38 -1.26
N SER A 196 9.38 29.97 -1.73
CA SER A 196 8.59 30.90 -0.92
C SER A 196 7.96 30.18 0.27
N PRO A 197 7.97 30.77 1.49
CA PRO A 197 7.24 30.22 2.65
C PRO A 197 5.74 30.04 2.39
N SER A 198 5.16 30.85 1.50
CA SER A 198 3.74 30.79 1.15
C SER A 198 3.32 29.49 0.49
N ILE A 199 4.26 28.67 0.01
CA ILE A 199 3.95 27.37 -0.59
C ILE A 199 3.30 26.39 0.40
N PHE A 200 3.44 26.61 1.71
CA PHE A 200 2.77 25.79 2.73
C PHE A 200 1.40 26.33 3.13
N ASN A 201 0.95 27.45 2.56
CA ASN A 201 -0.40 27.93 2.77
C ASN A 201 -1.37 26.99 2.07
N PHE A 202 -2.48 26.69 2.75
CA PHE A 202 -3.59 25.97 2.15
C PHE A 202 -4.20 26.81 1.02
N PRO A 203 -4.79 26.17 -0.01
CA PRO A 203 -5.51 26.91 -1.04
C PRO A 203 -6.61 27.78 -0.40
N PRO A 204 -6.84 29.01 -0.89
CA PRO A 204 -7.80 29.93 -0.29
C PRO A 204 -9.20 29.32 -0.22
N GLY A 205 -9.89 29.48 0.91
CA GLY A 205 -11.28 29.05 1.09
C GLY A 205 -11.48 27.58 1.49
N ILE A 206 -10.43 26.76 1.48
CA ILE A 206 -10.52 25.35 1.89
C ILE A 206 -10.46 25.23 3.41
N LYS A 207 -11.41 24.48 3.99
CA LYS A 207 -11.40 24.04 5.40
C LYS A 207 -11.20 22.53 5.43
N CYS A 208 -10.33 22.04 6.30
CA CYS A 208 -10.06 20.62 6.39
C CYS A 208 -11.01 19.93 7.38
N ALA A 209 -11.71 18.90 6.93
CA ALA A 209 -12.48 18.01 7.78
C ALA A 209 -11.57 16.96 8.42
N GLN A 210 -11.92 16.47 9.61
CA GLN A 210 -11.23 15.31 10.16
C GLN A 210 -11.61 14.06 9.37
N TRP A 211 -10.62 13.21 9.05
CA TRP A 211 -10.89 11.94 8.40
C TRP A 211 -11.75 11.05 9.31
N PRO A 212 -12.79 10.35 8.81
CA PRO A 212 -13.75 9.63 9.65
C PRO A 212 -13.18 8.52 10.56
N ARG A 213 -11.93 8.06 10.37
CA ARG A 213 -11.20 7.10 11.23
C ARG A 213 -9.68 7.27 11.08
N VAL A 214 -8.90 6.88 12.09
CA VAL A 214 -7.44 7.15 12.20
C VAL A 214 -6.58 5.86 12.16
N GLY A 215 -6.96 4.87 11.34
CA GLY A 215 -6.19 3.63 11.19
C GLY A 215 -4.94 3.78 10.31
N PRO A 216 -4.00 2.81 10.36
CA PRO A 216 -2.76 2.81 9.58
C PRO A 216 -2.97 2.99 8.06
N GLU A 217 -4.04 2.40 7.52
CA GLU A 217 -4.44 2.48 6.12
C GLU A 217 -4.72 3.92 5.66
N HIS A 218 -5.32 4.74 6.52
CA HIS A 218 -5.60 6.14 6.21
C HIS A 218 -4.34 7.01 6.22
N ARG A 219 -3.31 6.63 6.99
CA ARG A 219 -2.02 7.35 7.02
C ARG A 219 -1.25 7.19 5.71
N ILE A 220 -1.33 6.01 5.09
CA ILE A 220 -0.72 5.73 3.78
C ILE A 220 -1.38 6.61 2.71
N LEU A 221 -2.73 6.71 2.71
CA LEU A 221 -3.47 7.54 1.76
C LEU A 221 -3.15 9.05 1.84
N ALA A 222 -2.72 9.53 3.01
CA ALA A 222 -2.33 10.93 3.24
C ALA A 222 -0.81 11.17 3.10
N ASN A 223 -0.02 10.12 2.93
CA ASN A 223 1.42 10.21 2.70
C ASN A 223 1.92 9.15 1.69
N PRO A 224 1.48 9.20 0.41
CA PRO A 224 1.76 8.14 -0.56
C PRO A 224 3.25 7.95 -0.83
N MET A 225 4.04 9.04 -0.85
CA MET A 225 5.48 8.95 -1.11
C MET A 225 6.24 8.09 -0.09
N GLN A 226 5.75 8.02 1.15
CA GLN A 226 6.37 7.22 2.20
C GLN A 226 6.44 5.74 1.83
N GLU A 227 5.55 5.25 0.98
CA GLU A 227 5.57 3.87 0.50
C GLU A 227 6.75 3.57 -0.44
N PHE A 228 7.21 4.56 -1.20
CA PHE A 228 8.28 4.37 -2.18
C PHE A 228 9.67 4.61 -1.58
N VAL A 229 9.79 5.60 -0.70
CA VAL A 229 11.10 6.05 -0.17
C VAL A 229 11.26 5.81 1.33
N GLY A 230 10.17 5.57 2.04
CA GLY A 230 10.18 5.26 3.45
C GLY A 230 10.55 3.81 3.71
N ARG A 231 11.66 3.60 4.43
CA ARG A 231 11.95 2.31 5.06
C ARG A 231 11.25 2.28 6.41
N THR A 232 9.94 2.02 6.43
CA THR A 232 9.29 1.68 7.69
C THR A 232 9.80 0.31 8.11
N GLY A 233 10.58 0.27 9.19
CA GLY A 233 10.90 -0.96 9.89
C GLY A 233 9.64 -1.47 10.60
N GLU A 234 8.69 -1.99 9.84
CA GLU A 234 7.62 -2.86 10.30
C GLU A 234 7.03 -3.57 9.07
N ALA A 235 7.16 -4.89 9.07
CA ALA A 235 6.79 -5.74 7.98
C ALA A 235 5.27 -5.77 7.81
N SER A 236 4.76 -5.12 6.75
CA SER A 236 3.48 -5.50 6.13
C SER A 236 3.69 -6.85 5.42
N GLN A 237 3.66 -7.94 6.19
CA GLN A 237 3.71 -9.29 5.65
C GLN A 237 2.39 -9.59 4.92
N HIS A 238 2.45 -9.76 3.60
CA HIS A 238 1.33 -10.28 2.82
C HIS A 238 1.46 -11.80 2.74
N HIS A 239 0.47 -12.51 3.29
CA HIS A 239 0.33 -13.96 3.12
C HIS A 239 -0.19 -14.27 1.72
N GLU A 240 0.27 -15.37 1.14
CA GLU A 240 -0.02 -15.74 -0.25
C GLU A 240 -1.34 -16.46 -0.38
N GLN A 241 -2.15 -16.07 -1.38
CA GLN A 241 -3.45 -16.69 -1.63
C GLN A 241 -3.31 -18.07 -2.30
N GLN A 242 -2.23 -18.31 -3.06
CA GLN A 242 -2.04 -19.54 -3.82
C GLN A 242 -2.00 -20.81 -2.96
N ILE A 243 -1.47 -20.75 -1.73
CA ILE A 243 -1.47 -21.92 -0.83
C ILE A 243 -2.88 -22.38 -0.47
N LEU A 244 -3.79 -21.44 -0.24
CA LEU A 244 -5.17 -21.77 0.06
C LEU A 244 -5.88 -22.33 -1.18
N ILE A 245 -5.60 -21.78 -2.36
CA ILE A 245 -6.12 -22.28 -3.64
C ILE A 245 -5.68 -23.73 -3.88
N ASP A 246 -4.43 -24.06 -3.63
CA ASP A 246 -3.89 -25.38 -3.94
C ASP A 246 -4.19 -26.41 -2.85
N CYS A 247 -4.17 -26.01 -1.58
CA CYS A 247 -4.08 -26.96 -0.46
C CYS A 247 -5.37 -27.15 0.35
N SER A 248 -6.34 -26.24 0.27
CA SER A 248 -7.55 -26.31 1.10
C SER A 248 -8.68 -27.17 0.53
N TRP A 249 -8.44 -27.92 -0.55
CA TRP A 249 -9.43 -28.78 -1.22
C TRP A 249 -10.05 -29.82 -0.28
N GLY A 250 -9.21 -30.44 0.55
CA GLY A 250 -9.64 -31.44 1.52
C GLY A 250 -10.51 -30.89 2.67
N PHE A 251 -10.70 -29.58 2.74
CA PHE A 251 -11.54 -28.89 3.71
C PHE A 251 -12.83 -28.33 3.09
N GLY A 252 -13.02 -28.49 1.77
CA GLY A 252 -14.25 -28.12 1.08
C GLY A 252 -14.12 -26.93 0.12
N ASN A 253 -12.97 -26.25 0.08
CA ASN A 253 -12.70 -25.24 -0.94
C ASN A 253 -12.44 -25.89 -2.31
N ARG A 254 -12.69 -25.14 -3.39
CA ARG A 254 -12.61 -25.62 -4.77
C ARG A 254 -11.71 -24.74 -5.63
N ALA A 255 -10.67 -24.15 -5.03
CA ALA A 255 -9.68 -23.33 -5.72
C ALA A 255 -10.34 -22.19 -6.53
N CYS A 256 -10.06 -22.10 -7.83
CA CYS A 256 -10.63 -21.09 -8.72
C CYS A 256 -12.15 -21.24 -8.94
N ASP A 257 -12.77 -22.35 -8.54
CA ASP A 257 -14.22 -22.58 -8.62
C ASP A 257 -14.97 -22.19 -7.33
N GLY A 258 -14.30 -21.46 -6.43
CA GLY A 258 -14.87 -20.89 -5.22
C GLY A 258 -14.44 -21.60 -3.93
N GLY A 259 -14.74 -20.97 -2.80
CA GLY A 259 -14.40 -21.44 -1.47
C GLY A 259 -15.00 -20.53 -0.40
N GLN A 260 -14.79 -20.86 0.86
CA GLN A 260 -15.17 -19.98 1.98
C GLN A 260 -14.03 -19.90 3.01
N GLU A 261 -14.05 -18.81 3.76
CA GLU A 261 -13.00 -18.45 4.70
C GLU A 261 -12.87 -19.45 5.86
N PRO A 262 -13.97 -19.96 6.46
CA PRO A 262 -13.88 -20.98 7.51
C PRO A 262 -13.07 -22.22 7.09
N GLN A 263 -13.25 -22.73 5.88
CA GLN A 263 -12.50 -23.91 5.40
C GLN A 263 -11.01 -23.58 5.21
N ALA A 264 -10.69 -22.35 4.80
CA ALA A 264 -9.31 -21.88 4.75
C ALA A 264 -8.71 -21.75 6.15
N PHE A 265 -9.44 -21.20 7.11
CA PHE A 265 -8.99 -21.09 8.50
C PHE A 265 -8.78 -22.46 9.15
N GLU A 266 -9.69 -23.41 8.95
CA GLU A 266 -9.51 -24.80 9.41
C GLU A 266 -8.24 -25.44 8.84
N TRP A 267 -7.95 -25.18 7.56
CA TRP A 267 -6.71 -25.64 6.95
C TRP A 267 -5.49 -25.03 7.65
N ILE A 268 -5.48 -23.71 7.89
CA ILE A 268 -4.39 -23.00 8.58
C ILE A 268 -4.20 -23.55 10.00
N MET A 269 -5.29 -23.73 10.76
CA MET A 269 -5.28 -24.29 12.11
C MET A 269 -4.66 -25.69 12.14
N LYS A 270 -5.08 -26.57 11.23
CA LYS A 270 -4.58 -27.96 11.18
C LYS A 270 -3.08 -28.02 10.88
N HIS A 271 -2.60 -27.13 10.02
CA HIS A 271 -1.21 -27.16 9.55
C HIS A 271 -0.28 -26.22 10.34
N GLY A 272 -0.81 -25.52 11.36
CA GLY A 272 -0.02 -24.70 12.26
C GLY A 272 0.43 -23.37 11.65
N GLY A 273 -0.27 -22.88 10.62
CA GLY A 273 0.04 -21.62 9.96
C GLY A 273 -0.23 -21.61 8.46
N ILE A 274 0.13 -20.51 7.84
CA ILE A 274 0.07 -20.27 6.40
C ILE A 274 1.45 -19.82 5.91
N ALA A 275 1.81 -20.22 4.70
CA ALA A 275 3.04 -19.77 4.07
C ALA A 275 2.89 -18.33 3.55
N THR A 276 4.00 -17.61 3.53
CA THR A 276 4.10 -16.37 2.74
C THR A 276 4.30 -16.69 1.27
N ALA A 277 4.19 -15.67 0.42
CA ALA A 277 4.46 -15.77 -1.03
C ALA A 277 5.89 -16.24 -1.32
N GLU A 278 6.84 -15.95 -0.43
CA GLU A 278 8.22 -16.43 -0.50
C GLU A 278 8.29 -17.94 -0.33
N ALA A 279 7.55 -18.47 0.64
CA ALA A 279 7.67 -19.85 1.06
C ALA A 279 6.87 -20.78 0.14
N TYR A 280 5.72 -20.31 -0.36
CA TYR A 280 4.85 -21.10 -1.24
C TYR A 280 5.06 -20.86 -2.73
N GLY A 281 5.50 -19.67 -3.13
CA GLY A 281 5.54 -19.24 -4.54
C GLY A 281 4.42 -18.26 -4.86
N PRO A 282 4.53 -17.54 -5.99
CA PRO A 282 3.65 -16.41 -6.30
C PRO A 282 2.22 -16.85 -6.61
N TYR A 283 1.27 -15.92 -6.45
CA TYR A 283 -0.07 -16.06 -6.99
C TYR A 283 -0.05 -16.30 -8.50
N MET A 284 -0.62 -17.42 -8.94
CA MET A 284 -0.67 -17.83 -10.34
C MET A 284 -2.01 -17.51 -11.00
N GLY A 285 -3.06 -17.22 -10.22
CA GLY A 285 -4.42 -17.03 -10.74
C GLY A 285 -5.01 -18.27 -11.41
N GLN A 286 -4.54 -19.46 -11.02
CA GLN A 286 -4.98 -20.75 -11.55
C GLN A 286 -4.80 -21.86 -10.50
N ASN A 287 -5.48 -22.98 -10.71
CA ASN A 287 -5.32 -24.17 -9.88
C ASN A 287 -3.88 -24.72 -9.99
N GLY A 288 -3.23 -24.94 -8.85
CA GLY A 288 -1.93 -25.59 -8.73
C GLY A 288 -2.00 -26.88 -7.90
N TYR A 289 -0.87 -27.57 -7.81
CA TYR A 289 -0.73 -28.72 -6.92
C TYR A 289 -0.31 -28.26 -5.54
N CYS A 290 -0.95 -28.78 -4.50
CA CYS A 290 -0.56 -28.49 -3.14
C CYS A 290 0.87 -28.94 -2.82
N HIS A 291 1.70 -28.01 -2.31
CA HIS A 291 3.09 -28.28 -1.95
C HIS A 291 3.52 -27.56 -0.66
N TYR A 292 2.57 -27.37 0.28
CA TYR A 292 2.83 -26.66 1.55
C TYR A 292 3.93 -27.31 2.40
N ASN A 293 4.14 -28.62 2.26
CA ASN A 293 5.16 -29.37 2.98
C ASN A 293 6.59 -28.96 2.61
N GLN A 294 6.76 -28.19 1.53
CA GLN A 294 8.02 -27.59 1.11
C GLN A 294 8.17 -26.14 1.59
N SER A 295 7.16 -25.59 2.25
CA SER A 295 7.05 -24.20 2.66
C SER A 295 7.14 -24.06 4.18
N GLU A 296 7.78 -22.99 4.64
CA GLU A 296 7.68 -22.58 6.05
C GLU A 296 6.30 -21.95 6.29
N LEU A 297 5.57 -22.50 7.27
CA LEU A 297 4.26 -21.99 7.68
C LEU A 297 4.44 -21.08 8.89
N MET A 298 3.86 -19.88 8.82
CA MET A 298 3.89 -18.85 9.86
C MET A 298 2.46 -18.41 10.20
N ALA A 299 2.31 -17.44 11.11
CA ALA A 299 1.01 -16.88 11.50
C ALA A 299 -0.05 -17.95 11.88
N PRO A 300 0.24 -18.82 12.87
CA PRO A 300 -0.75 -19.75 13.38
C PRO A 300 -1.98 -19.01 13.90
N ILE A 301 -3.15 -19.63 13.72
CA ILE A 301 -4.42 -19.15 14.26
C ILE A 301 -4.98 -20.20 15.21
N THR A 302 -5.61 -19.77 16.29
CA THR A 302 -6.17 -20.64 17.34
C THR A 302 -7.66 -20.92 17.14
N GLY A 303 -8.31 -20.15 16.27
CA GLY A 303 -9.71 -20.29 15.93
C GLY A 303 -10.14 -19.22 14.93
N PHE A 304 -11.45 -19.16 14.67
CA PHE A 304 -12.08 -18.08 13.93
C PHE A 304 -13.47 -17.84 14.50
N ILE A 305 -13.98 -16.63 14.30
CA ILE A 305 -15.31 -16.23 14.76
C ILE A 305 -16.16 -15.90 13.55
N ALA A 306 -17.32 -16.55 13.45
CA ALA A 306 -18.39 -16.13 12.56
C ALA A 306 -19.28 -15.12 13.30
N ILE A 307 -19.41 -13.94 12.71
CA ILE A 307 -20.27 -12.89 13.24
C ILE A 307 -21.71 -13.27 12.93
N THR A 308 -22.61 -13.03 13.90
CA THR A 308 -24.03 -13.30 13.75
C THR A 308 -24.57 -12.62 12.49
N SER A 309 -25.19 -13.41 11.60
CA SER A 309 -25.75 -12.92 10.34
C SER A 309 -26.69 -11.74 10.54
N GLN A 310 -26.56 -10.74 9.69
CA GLN A 310 -27.31 -9.48 9.67
C GLN A 310 -27.12 -8.61 10.92
N ASN A 311 -26.15 -8.92 11.79
CA ASN A 311 -25.85 -8.10 12.96
C ASN A 311 -24.77 -7.05 12.64
N MET A 312 -25.22 -5.91 12.13
CA MET A 312 -24.35 -4.77 11.82
C MET A 312 -23.59 -4.25 13.05
N THR A 313 -24.17 -4.32 14.24
CA THR A 313 -23.54 -3.84 15.49
C THR A 313 -22.33 -4.70 15.83
N ASP A 314 -22.46 -6.02 15.70
CA ASP A 314 -21.37 -6.95 15.96
C ASP A 314 -20.27 -6.81 14.90
N LEU A 315 -20.62 -6.62 13.63
CA LEU A 315 -19.61 -6.37 12.57
C LEU A 315 -18.84 -5.07 12.83
N LYS A 316 -19.51 -3.98 13.22
CA LYS A 316 -18.86 -2.72 13.61
C LYS A 316 -17.92 -2.93 14.80
N ALA A 317 -18.38 -3.67 15.81
CA ALA A 317 -17.58 -3.97 16.99
C ALA A 317 -16.36 -4.84 16.66
N ALA A 318 -16.51 -5.82 15.77
CA ALA A 318 -15.42 -6.67 15.31
C ALA A 318 -14.38 -5.86 14.53
N LEU A 319 -14.81 -5.03 13.57
CA LEU A 319 -13.92 -4.13 12.82
C LEU A 319 -13.11 -3.20 13.73
N TYR A 320 -13.76 -2.66 14.76
CA TYR A 320 -13.11 -1.78 15.73
C TYR A 320 -12.08 -2.51 16.62
N LYS A 321 -12.39 -3.73 17.07
CA LYS A 321 -11.57 -4.46 18.04
C LYS A 321 -10.47 -5.33 17.41
N HIS A 322 -10.75 -5.89 16.24
CA HIS A 322 -9.95 -6.95 15.63
C HIS A 322 -9.38 -6.55 14.27
N GLY A 323 -9.73 -5.37 13.75
CA GLY A 323 -9.26 -4.90 12.45
C GLY A 323 -10.08 -5.49 11.30
N PRO A 324 -9.48 -5.68 10.11
CA PRO A 324 -10.20 -6.12 8.92
C PRO A 324 -10.93 -7.46 9.10
N ILE A 325 -12.16 -7.54 8.58
CA ILE A 325 -13.05 -8.71 8.69
C ILE A 325 -13.38 -9.20 7.28
N ALA A 326 -13.27 -10.50 7.03
CA ALA A 326 -13.69 -11.06 5.76
C ALA A 326 -15.22 -11.09 5.69
N VAL A 327 -15.79 -10.64 4.59
CA VAL A 327 -17.23 -10.58 4.36
C VAL A 327 -17.55 -11.08 2.96
N ASN A 328 -18.72 -11.69 2.80
CA ASN A 328 -19.19 -12.15 1.49
C ASN A 328 -20.30 -11.24 1.00
N ILE A 329 -20.30 -10.97 -0.31
CA ILE A 329 -21.26 -10.10 -0.96
C ILE A 329 -21.82 -10.73 -2.23
N ASP A 330 -22.95 -10.21 -2.71
CA ASP A 330 -23.39 -10.39 -4.09
C ASP A 330 -22.68 -9.35 -4.99
N ALA A 331 -21.82 -9.84 -5.88
CA ALA A 331 -21.11 -9.06 -6.88
C ALA A 331 -21.58 -9.37 -8.32
N SER A 332 -22.69 -10.09 -8.48
CA SER A 332 -23.19 -10.59 -9.78
C SER A 332 -23.69 -9.48 -10.72
N HIS A 333 -23.95 -8.29 -10.18
CA HIS A 333 -24.54 -7.17 -10.92
C HIS A 333 -23.51 -6.39 -11.74
N LYS A 334 -23.89 -5.98 -12.96
CA LYS A 334 -23.05 -5.11 -13.81
C LYS A 334 -22.70 -3.79 -13.14
N SER A 335 -23.60 -3.25 -12.30
CA SER A 335 -23.35 -2.03 -11.54
C SER A 335 -22.17 -2.19 -10.58
N PHE A 336 -21.94 -3.38 -10.02
CA PHE A 336 -20.76 -3.70 -9.22
C PHE A 336 -19.51 -3.77 -10.10
N ALA A 337 -19.58 -4.50 -11.22
CA ALA A 337 -18.46 -4.66 -12.15
C ALA A 337 -17.90 -3.32 -12.68
N PHE A 338 -18.77 -2.33 -12.87
CA PHE A 338 -18.38 -0.98 -13.33
C PHE A 338 -18.38 0.07 -12.22
N TYR A 339 -18.44 -0.33 -10.95
CA TYR A 339 -18.34 0.60 -9.84
C TYR A 339 -17.03 1.39 -9.94
N SER A 340 -17.11 2.69 -9.68
CA SER A 340 -15.98 3.61 -9.73
C SER A 340 -15.87 4.42 -8.44
N ASN A 341 -16.95 5.03 -7.95
CA ASN A 341 -16.94 5.78 -6.70
C ASN A 341 -18.36 5.94 -6.11
N GLY A 342 -18.46 6.67 -4.99
CA GLY A 342 -19.72 6.92 -4.28
C GLY A 342 -20.17 5.75 -3.41
N ILE A 343 -21.29 5.92 -2.71
CA ILE A 343 -21.93 4.82 -1.97
C ILE A 343 -22.67 3.93 -2.96
N TYR A 344 -22.18 2.72 -3.12
CA TYR A 344 -22.78 1.69 -3.92
C TYR A 344 -24.07 1.17 -3.28
N TYR A 345 -25.15 1.22 -4.05
CA TYR A 345 -26.43 0.62 -3.74
C TYR A 345 -26.97 -0.04 -5.01
N GLU A 346 -27.42 -1.29 -4.90
CA GLU A 346 -28.00 -2.03 -6.01
C GLU A 346 -29.32 -2.65 -5.54
N PRO A 347 -30.47 -2.11 -5.99
CA PRO A 347 -31.78 -2.57 -5.54
C PRO A 347 -32.04 -4.07 -5.72
N ASN A 348 -31.34 -4.71 -6.66
CA ASN A 348 -31.55 -6.12 -7.00
C ASN A 348 -30.52 -7.05 -6.35
N CYS A 349 -29.59 -6.53 -5.55
CA CYS A 349 -28.60 -7.33 -4.87
C CYS A 349 -29.25 -8.33 -3.90
N GLY A 350 -28.80 -9.57 -3.96
CA GLY A 350 -29.07 -10.58 -2.95
C GLY A 350 -28.48 -10.17 -1.59
N ASN A 351 -29.16 -10.54 -0.52
CA ASN A 351 -28.72 -10.24 0.85
C ASN A 351 -28.80 -11.46 1.77
N THR A 352 -29.09 -12.64 1.24
CA THR A 352 -29.03 -13.91 1.98
C THR A 352 -27.73 -14.65 1.71
N THR A 353 -27.34 -15.55 2.61
CA THR A 353 -26.09 -16.33 2.48
C THR A 353 -26.01 -17.20 1.22
N MET A 354 -27.14 -17.56 0.62
CA MET A 354 -27.18 -18.38 -0.60
C MET A 354 -26.99 -17.55 -1.89
N GLU A 355 -27.14 -16.24 -1.81
CA GLU A 355 -27.05 -15.33 -2.96
C GLU A 355 -25.68 -14.64 -3.07
N LEU A 356 -24.83 -14.79 -2.06
CA LEU A 356 -23.47 -14.21 -2.07
C LEU A 356 -22.56 -15.06 -2.95
N ASP A 357 -21.76 -14.41 -3.78
CA ASP A 357 -20.88 -15.07 -4.75
C ASP A 357 -19.43 -14.58 -4.71
N HIS A 358 -19.13 -13.54 -3.92
CA HIS A 358 -17.81 -12.91 -3.88
C HIS A 358 -17.33 -12.60 -2.47
N ALA A 359 -16.11 -13.02 -2.16
CA ALA A 359 -15.45 -12.79 -0.87
C ALA A 359 -14.55 -11.56 -0.93
N VAL A 360 -14.72 -10.65 0.04
CA VAL A 360 -14.02 -9.37 0.11
C VAL A 360 -13.65 -9.05 1.56
N LEU A 361 -12.92 -7.95 1.77
CA LEU A 361 -12.44 -7.58 3.11
C LEU A 361 -13.06 -6.26 3.54
N ALA A 362 -13.90 -6.29 4.57
CA ALA A 362 -14.33 -5.07 5.25
C ALA A 362 -13.14 -4.53 6.06
N VAL A 363 -12.75 -3.29 5.79
CA VAL A 363 -11.62 -2.62 6.47
C VAL A 363 -12.06 -1.43 7.30
N GLY A 364 -13.31 -0.99 7.16
CA GLY A 364 -13.85 0.12 7.91
C GLY A 364 -15.33 0.36 7.66
N TYR A 365 -15.84 1.43 8.27
CA TYR A 365 -17.18 1.93 8.02
C TYR A 365 -17.27 3.41 8.34
N GLY A 366 -18.21 4.11 7.72
CA GLY A 366 -18.38 5.54 7.91
C GLY A 366 -19.79 5.98 7.59
N ASP A 367 -19.91 7.30 7.51
CA ASP A 367 -21.08 8.02 7.07
C ASP A 367 -20.60 9.06 6.05
N LEU A 368 -21.26 9.11 4.90
CA LEU A 368 -21.01 10.13 3.89
C LEU A 368 -22.32 10.85 3.66
N GLN A 369 -22.39 12.11 4.08
CA GLN A 369 -23.56 12.98 3.89
C GLN A 369 -24.87 12.41 4.49
N GLY A 370 -24.78 11.69 5.61
CA GLY A 370 -25.93 11.07 6.28
C GLY A 370 -26.26 9.66 5.79
N GLU A 371 -25.53 9.15 4.80
CA GLU A 371 -25.68 7.79 4.30
C GLU A 371 -24.57 6.88 4.86
N PRO A 372 -24.90 5.90 5.71
CA PRO A 372 -23.92 5.02 6.32
C PRO A 372 -23.40 3.98 5.31
N TYR A 373 -22.08 3.73 5.33
CA TYR A 373 -21.42 2.80 4.41
C TYR A 373 -20.39 1.90 5.09
N TRP A 374 -20.17 0.72 4.50
CA TRP A 374 -19.01 -0.15 4.75
C TRP A 374 -17.88 0.22 3.78
N LEU A 375 -16.65 0.34 4.29
CA LEU A 375 -15.47 0.45 3.44
C LEU A 375 -14.92 -0.94 3.18
N ILE A 376 -14.99 -1.38 1.92
CA ILE A 376 -14.66 -2.73 1.50
C ILE A 376 -13.46 -2.67 0.54
N LYS A 377 -12.45 -3.50 0.80
CA LYS A 377 -11.32 -3.76 -0.10
C LYS A 377 -11.67 -4.93 -1.03
N ASN A 378 -11.53 -4.71 -2.33
CA ASN A 378 -11.72 -5.73 -3.35
C ASN A 378 -10.37 -6.32 -3.82
N SER A 379 -10.42 -7.37 -4.64
CA SER A 379 -9.26 -8.07 -5.21
C SER A 379 -9.13 -7.90 -6.74
N TRP A 380 -9.86 -6.95 -7.34
CA TRP A 380 -9.91 -6.73 -8.80
C TRP A 380 -9.00 -5.60 -9.28
N SER A 381 -7.79 -5.53 -8.73
CA SER A 381 -6.82 -4.46 -9.00
C SER A 381 -7.24 -3.08 -8.46
N THR A 382 -6.30 -2.15 -8.46
CA THR A 382 -6.49 -0.75 -8.07
C THR A 382 -7.24 0.06 -9.13
N TYR A 383 -7.31 -0.42 -10.38
CA TYR A 383 -8.07 0.25 -11.45
C TYR A 383 -9.59 0.09 -11.32
N TRP A 384 -10.06 -0.82 -10.47
CA TRP A 384 -11.49 -1.01 -10.22
C TRP A 384 -11.92 -0.20 -8.99
N GLY A 385 -13.09 0.44 -9.06
CA GLY A 385 -13.62 1.21 -7.94
C GLY A 385 -12.76 2.41 -7.57
N ASN A 386 -12.73 2.71 -6.27
CA ASN A 386 -11.98 3.81 -5.69
C ASN A 386 -10.64 3.26 -5.20
N ASP A 387 -9.66 3.17 -6.11
CA ASP A 387 -8.33 2.58 -5.87
C ASP A 387 -8.37 1.12 -5.36
N GLY A 388 -9.29 0.31 -5.89
CA GLY A 388 -9.52 -1.07 -5.45
C GLY A 388 -10.50 -1.23 -4.28
N TYR A 389 -11.12 -0.14 -3.83
CA TYR A 389 -12.11 -0.13 -2.74
C TYR A 389 -13.50 0.26 -3.22
N ILE A 390 -14.50 -0.07 -2.42
CA ILE A 390 -15.89 0.31 -2.61
C ILE A 390 -16.53 0.74 -1.29
N LEU A 391 -17.33 1.80 -1.34
CA LEU A 391 -18.21 2.19 -0.23
C LEU A 391 -19.55 1.50 -0.44
N MET A 392 -19.88 0.48 0.35
CA MET A 392 -21.15 -0.24 0.20
C MET A 392 -22.20 0.30 1.16
N SER A 393 -23.39 0.61 0.67
CA SER A 393 -24.49 1.09 1.51
C SER A 393 -24.81 0.10 2.63
N MET A 394 -25.04 0.61 3.83
CA MET A 394 -25.54 -0.19 4.95
C MET A 394 -27.06 -0.43 4.90
N LYS A 395 -27.77 0.30 4.04
CA LYS A 395 -29.23 0.21 3.92
C LYS A 395 -29.63 -1.20 3.53
N GLU A 396 -30.62 -1.77 4.22
CA GLU A 396 -31.27 -3.04 3.86
C GLU A 396 -30.30 -4.23 3.70
N ASN A 397 -29.12 -4.15 4.34
CA ASN A 397 -28.03 -5.11 4.16
C ASN A 397 -27.70 -5.29 2.65
N ASN A 398 -27.61 -4.19 1.91
CA ASN A 398 -27.39 -4.17 0.47
C ASN A 398 -26.19 -5.07 0.08
N CYS A 399 -26.45 -6.00 -0.84
CA CYS A 399 -25.51 -7.03 -1.30
C CYS A 399 -24.94 -7.96 -0.20
N GLY A 400 -25.57 -7.99 0.98
CA GLY A 400 -25.31 -9.01 1.99
C GLY A 400 -24.03 -8.85 2.83
N VAL A 401 -23.44 -7.65 2.91
CA VAL A 401 -22.17 -7.40 3.64
C VAL A 401 -22.17 -7.97 5.07
N THR A 402 -23.32 -7.99 5.75
CA THR A 402 -23.44 -8.50 7.13
C THR A 402 -23.99 -9.92 7.23
N SER A 403 -24.27 -10.57 6.10
CA SER A 403 -24.88 -11.90 6.04
C SER A 403 -23.90 -13.03 6.37
N SER A 404 -22.64 -12.87 5.97
CA SER A 404 -21.57 -13.84 6.22
C SER A 404 -20.28 -13.09 6.44
N ALA A 405 -19.91 -12.89 7.71
CA ALA A 405 -18.69 -12.19 8.10
C ALA A 405 -17.90 -13.04 9.09
N THR A 406 -16.60 -13.20 8.83
CA THR A 406 -15.72 -14.06 9.62
C THR A 406 -14.34 -13.43 9.81
N TYR A 407 -13.68 -13.74 10.93
CA TYR A 407 -12.29 -13.33 11.16
C TYR A 407 -11.52 -14.37 11.98
N PRO A 408 -10.21 -14.52 11.75
CA PRO A 408 -9.37 -15.45 12.50
C PRO A 408 -8.98 -14.88 13.88
N ILE A 409 -8.71 -15.78 14.82
CA ILE A 409 -8.08 -15.47 16.10
C ILE A 409 -6.60 -15.83 15.99
N LEU A 410 -5.74 -14.83 15.95
CA LEU A 410 -4.28 -15.03 15.92
C LEU A 410 -3.80 -15.70 17.22
N ALA A 411 -2.78 -16.56 17.11
CA ALA A 411 -2.20 -17.30 18.24
C ALA A 411 -1.30 -16.46 19.15
#